data_AF-M0RBX4-F1
#
_entry.id   AF-M0RBX4-F1
#
_cell.length_a   1.000
_cell.length_b   1.000
_cell.length_c   1.000
_cell.angle_alpha   90.00
_cell.angle_beta   90.00
_cell.angle_gamma   90.00
#
_symmetry.space_group_name_H-M   'P 1'
#
loop_
_entity.id
_entity.type
_entity.pdbx_description
1 polymer ?
#
loop_
_entity_poly.entity_id
_entity_poly.type
_entity_poly.pdbx_seq_one_letter_code
_entity_poly.pdbx_strand_id
1 'polypeptide(L)'
;MNTDSSCTKSPGDILKPEKMSKSFKDISKYFSEEEWAKLTKWQKSAYIFMKRNYIRMTDLGVMVNQPVFMRGKDQITESLMKESDEGCGHENEG
;
A
#
# COMPACT_ATOMS: atom_id res chain seq x y z
N MET A 1 13.04 -23.61 -28.65
CA MET A 1 13.90 -22.89 -27.69
C MET A 1 13.22 -22.92 -26.34
N ASN A 2 13.66 -23.85 -25.50
CA ASN A 2 13.13 -24.11 -24.17
C ASN A 2 13.75 -23.05 -23.25
N THR A 3 12.98 -22.02 -22.91
CA THR A 3 13.36 -21.05 -21.90
C THR A 3 13.13 -21.69 -20.54
N ASP A 4 14.19 -22.27 -19.99
CA ASP A 4 14.23 -22.70 -18.59
C ASP A 4 14.07 -21.45 -17.71
N SER A 5 12.82 -21.14 -17.38
CA SER A 5 12.46 -20.14 -16.39
C SER A 5 12.94 -20.64 -15.02
N SER A 6 14.23 -20.46 -14.74
CA SER A 6 14.74 -20.67 -13.40
C SER A 6 14.21 -19.53 -12.53
N CYS A 7 13.14 -19.81 -11.81
CA CYS A 7 12.70 -18.97 -10.71
C CYS A 7 13.80 -19.01 -9.66
N THR A 8 14.75 -18.08 -9.76
CA THR A 8 15.74 -17.79 -8.72
C THR A 8 15.00 -17.28 -7.50
N LYS A 9 14.55 -18.22 -6.67
CA LYS A 9 13.92 -17.99 -5.38
C LYS A 9 14.92 -17.19 -4.53
N SER A 10 14.73 -15.88 -4.46
CA SER A 10 15.54 -15.00 -3.63
C SER A 10 15.53 -15.54 -2.19
N PRO A 11 16.68 -15.97 -1.64
CA PRO A 11 16.76 -16.54 -0.31
C PRO A 11 16.91 -15.41 0.69
N GLY A 12 15.81 -14.81 1.10
CA GLY A 12 15.81 -13.79 2.14
C GLY A 12 14.40 -13.53 2.61
N ASP A 13 14.04 -14.08 3.77
CA ASP A 13 12.72 -13.98 4.39
C ASP A 13 11.60 -14.76 3.68
N ILE A 14 11.80 -16.07 3.49
CA ILE A 14 10.65 -16.98 3.64
C ILE A 14 10.21 -16.84 5.09
N LEU A 15 9.34 -15.86 5.35
CA LEU A 15 8.63 -15.72 6.61
C LEU A 15 8.10 -17.11 6.95
N LYS A 16 8.54 -17.69 8.08
CA LYS A 16 8.01 -18.97 8.55
C LYS A 16 6.47 -18.94 8.45
N PRO A 17 5.78 -20.03 8.08
CA PRO A 17 4.32 -20.01 7.86
C PRO A 17 3.53 -19.34 9.00
N GLU A 18 3.97 -19.57 10.24
CA GLU A 18 3.43 -18.94 11.45
C GLU A 18 3.61 -17.40 11.46
N LYS A 19 4.81 -16.91 11.12
CA LYS A 19 5.08 -15.47 10.99
C LYS A 19 4.27 -14.84 9.86
N MET A 20 4.09 -15.55 8.75
CA MET A 20 3.22 -15.07 7.66
C MET A 20 1.78 -14.89 8.12
N SER A 21 1.22 -15.86 8.85
CA SER A 21 -0.17 -15.78 9.33
C SER A 21 -0.39 -14.54 10.20
N LYS A 22 0.51 -14.27 11.14
CA LYS A 22 0.45 -13.07 11.98
C LYS A 22 0.56 -11.78 11.15
N SER A 23 1.47 -11.73 10.18
CA SER A 23 1.61 -10.59 9.27
C SER A 23 0.39 -10.37 8.37
N PHE A 24 -0.27 -11.44 7.91
CA PHE A 24 -1.51 -11.35 7.14
C PHE A 24 -2.65 -10.74 7.96
N LYS A 25 -2.77 -11.12 9.24
CA LYS A 25 -3.77 -10.52 10.14
C LYS A 25 -3.48 -9.04 10.43
N ASP A 26 -2.22 -8.68 10.57
CA ASP A 26 -1.84 -7.29 10.83
C ASP A 26 -2.00 -6.37 9.60
N ILE A 27 -1.85 -6.90 8.39
CA ILE A 27 -2.04 -6.12 7.16
C ILE A 27 -3.51 -6.08 6.72
N SER A 28 -4.32 -7.12 7.00
CA SER A 28 -5.73 -7.17 6.57
C SER A 28 -6.58 -6.06 7.18
N LYS A 29 -6.18 -5.50 8.33
CA LYS A 29 -6.91 -4.42 9.02
C LYS A 29 -7.01 -3.11 8.24
N TYR A 30 -6.19 -2.93 7.21
CA TYR A 30 -6.19 -1.74 6.36
C TYR A 30 -7.17 -1.84 5.19
N PHE A 31 -7.80 -3.00 5.01
CA PHE A 31 -8.70 -3.28 3.89
C PHE A 31 -10.07 -3.68 4.44
N SER A 32 -11.14 -3.46 3.68
CA SER A 32 -12.39 -4.18 3.94
C SER A 32 -12.21 -5.68 3.71
N GLU A 33 -13.10 -6.49 4.29
CA GLU A 33 -13.09 -7.94 4.09
C GLU A 33 -13.20 -8.30 2.61
N GLU A 34 -14.01 -7.56 1.84
CA GLU A 34 -14.18 -7.75 0.40
C GLU A 34 -12.89 -7.43 -0.40
N GLU A 35 -12.27 -6.28 -0.14
CA GLU A 35 -11.00 -5.89 -0.77
C GLU A 35 -9.90 -6.90 -0.42
N TRP A 36 -9.80 -7.30 0.85
CA TRP A 36 -8.81 -8.26 1.31
C TRP A 36 -9.02 -9.65 0.70
N ALA A 37 -10.27 -10.07 0.50
CA ALA A 37 -10.60 -11.35 -0.14
C ALA A 37 -10.20 -11.38 -1.63
N LYS A 38 -10.35 -10.25 -2.34
CA LYS A 38 -9.98 -10.12 -3.77
C LYS A 38 -8.47 -10.21 -4.01
N LEU A 39 -7.64 -9.89 -3.01
CA LEU A 39 -6.18 -9.91 -3.16
C LEU A 39 -5.61 -11.35 -3.18
N THR A 40 -4.77 -11.61 -4.17
CA THR A 40 -3.98 -12.84 -4.28
C THR A 40 -2.90 -12.91 -3.20
N LYS A 41 -2.39 -14.12 -2.92
CA LYS A 41 -1.35 -14.34 -1.89
C LYS A 41 -0.10 -13.48 -2.10
N TRP A 42 0.36 -13.30 -3.34
CA TRP A 42 1.55 -12.49 -3.62
C TRP A 42 1.28 -11.00 -3.38
N GLN A 43 0.09 -10.49 -3.73
CA GLN A 43 -0.30 -9.10 -3.46
C GLN A 43 -0.33 -8.84 -1.96
N LYS A 44 -0.93 -9.77 -1.20
CA LYS A 44 -0.94 -9.71 0.27
C LYS A 44 0.49 -9.68 0.84
N SER A 45 1.40 -10.50 0.32
CA SER A 45 2.81 -10.44 0.67
C SER A 45 3.44 -9.09 0.32
N ALA A 46 3.14 -8.52 -0.84
CA ALA A 46 3.65 -7.21 -1.24
C ALA A 46 3.22 -6.10 -0.25
N TYR A 47 1.97 -6.11 0.22
CA TYR A 47 1.50 -5.18 1.25
C TYR A 47 2.23 -5.34 2.59
N ILE A 48 2.53 -6.58 3.01
CA ILE A 48 3.35 -6.84 4.19
C ILE A 48 4.73 -6.19 4.02
N PHE A 49 5.38 -6.38 2.87
CA PHE A 49 6.68 -5.79 2.58
C PHE A 49 6.63 -4.27 2.53
N MET A 50 5.62 -3.67 1.89
CA MET A 50 5.42 -2.22 1.84
C MET A 50 5.31 -1.63 3.25
N LYS A 51 4.49 -2.22 4.13
CA LYS A 51 4.36 -1.79 5.51
C LYS A 51 5.69 -1.92 6.29
N ARG A 52 6.36 -3.07 6.17
CA ARG A 52 7.65 -3.31 6.85
C ARG A 52 8.73 -2.35 6.39
N ASN A 53 8.80 -2.05 5.10
CA ASN A 53 9.76 -1.09 4.56
C ASN A 53 9.44 0.33 5.01
N TYR A 54 8.17 0.73 5.01
CA TYR A 54 7.75 2.03 5.54
C TYR A 54 8.16 2.22 7.01
N ILE A 55 7.83 1.24 7.87
CA ILE A 55 8.21 1.28 9.29
C ILE A 55 9.73 1.34 9.44
N ARG A 56 10.46 0.46 8.76
CA ARG A 56 11.93 0.45 8.82
C ARG A 56 12.54 1.79 8.38
N MET A 57 12.06 2.38 7.29
CA MET A 57 12.57 3.67 6.81
C MET A 57 12.29 4.78 7.83
N THR A 58 11.10 4.76 8.43
CA THR A 58 10.71 5.70 9.50
C THR A 58 11.61 5.53 10.73
N ASP A 59 11.86 4.29 11.17
CA ASP A 59 12.73 3.97 12.31
C ASP A 59 14.20 4.38 12.06
N LEU A 60 14.62 4.41 10.79
CA LEU A 60 15.93 4.90 10.35
C LEU A 60 16.00 6.44 10.25
N GLY A 61 14.92 7.16 10.57
CA GLY A 61 14.85 8.62 10.47
C GLY A 61 14.68 9.14 9.04
N VAL A 62 14.41 8.27 8.06
CA VAL A 62 14.13 8.68 6.68
C VAL A 62 12.69 9.17 6.61
N MET A 63 12.51 10.43 6.19
CA MET A 63 11.18 10.97 5.92
C MET A 63 10.58 10.29 4.69
N VAL A 64 9.60 9.43 4.92
CA VAL A 64 8.85 8.73 3.88
C VAL A 64 7.37 9.02 4.05
N ASN A 65 6.67 9.23 2.92
CA ASN A 65 5.23 9.40 2.94
C ASN A 65 4.55 8.09 3.38
N GLN A 66 3.52 8.20 4.22
CA GLN A 66 2.71 7.06 4.59
C GLN A 66 2.05 6.45 3.33
N PRO A 67 2.20 5.13 3.09
CA PRO A 67 1.56 4.44 1.98
C PRO A 67 0.04 4.67 2.00
N VAL A 68 -0.57 4.86 0.83
CA VAL A 68 -2.00 5.20 0.72
C VAL A 68 -2.90 4.18 1.41
N PHE A 69 -2.63 2.89 1.28
CA PHE A 69 -3.42 1.86 1.95
C PHE A 69 -3.34 1.93 3.49
N MET A 70 -2.30 2.54 4.07
CA MET A 70 -2.18 2.73 5.52
C MET A 70 -2.93 3.97 6.01
N ARG A 71 -3.32 4.87 5.11
CA ARG A 71 -4.16 6.02 5.43
C ARG A 71 -5.58 5.48 5.60
N GLY A 72 -6.10 5.59 6.82
CA GLY A 72 -7.49 5.17 7.11
C GLY A 72 -8.47 5.79 6.13
N LYS A 73 -9.60 5.14 5.90
CA LYS A 73 -10.61 5.56 4.91
C LYS A 73 -11.05 7.01 5.08
N ASP A 74 -11.08 7.49 6.32
CA ASP A 74 -11.52 8.85 6.66
C ASP A 74 -10.61 9.95 6.06
N GLN A 75 -9.32 9.66 5.85
CA GLN A 75 -8.38 10.63 5.28
C GLN A 75 -8.60 10.88 3.77
N ILE A 76 -9.20 9.92 3.06
CA ILE A 76 -9.45 10.05 1.62
C ILE A 76 -10.50 11.14 1.37
N THR A 77 -11.54 11.17 2.22
CA THR A 77 -12.63 12.15 2.15
C THR A 77 -12.10 13.58 2.25
N GLU A 78 -11.15 13.84 3.15
CA GLU A 78 -10.59 15.18 3.34
C GLU A 78 -9.73 15.65 2.16
N SER A 79 -8.97 14.74 1.53
CA SER A 79 -8.13 15.10 0.37
C SER A 79 -8.94 15.42 -0.88
N LEU A 80 -10.04 14.70 -1.13
CA LEU A 80 -10.86 14.92 -2.32
C LEU A 80 -11.65 16.24 -2.25
N MET A 81 -12.01 16.70 -1.05
CA MET A 81 -12.75 17.96 -0.87
C MET A 81 -11.96 19.22 -1.23
N LYS A 82 -10.64 19.13 -1.41
CA LYS A 82 -9.79 20.33 -1.65
C LYS A 82 -9.53 20.64 -3.13
N GLU A 83 -9.86 19.76 -4.06
CA GLU A 83 -9.55 19.93 -5.50
C GLU A 83 -10.72 20.56 -6.30
N SER A 84 -11.67 21.21 -5.63
CA SER A 84 -12.82 21.84 -6.30
C SER A 84 -13.07 23.23 -5.74
N ASP A 85 -12.06 24.09 -5.79
CA ASP A 85 -12.24 25.53 -5.62
C ASP A 85 -11.42 26.31 -6.67
N GLU A 86 -11.57 25.92 -7.94
CA GLU A 86 -11.08 26.73 -9.05
C GLU A 86 -12.27 27.59 -9.56
N GLY A 87 -12.58 28.63 -8.81
CA GLY A 87 -13.59 29.63 -9.16
C GLY A 87 -13.23 30.33 -10.47
N CYS A 88 -14.03 30.11 -11.51
CA CYS A 88 -13.93 30.79 -12.80
C CYS A 88 -14.37 32.26 -12.64
N GLY A 89 -13.41 33.16 -12.44
CA GLY A 89 -13.61 34.61 -12.53
C GLY A 89 -13.83 35.03 -13.98
N HIS A 90 -15.10 35.22 -14.34
CA HIS A 90 -15.53 35.97 -15.51
C HIS A 90 -15.22 37.46 -15.30
N GLU A 91 -14.67 38.13 -16.31
CA GLU A 91 -15.25 39.37 -16.82
C GLU A 91 -14.68 39.70 -18.21
N ASN A 92 -15.62 39.89 -19.14
CA ASN A 92 -15.39 40.25 -20.54
C ASN A 92 -15.21 41.77 -20.57
N GLU A 93 -14.02 42.25 -20.91
CA GLU A 93 -13.73 43.68 -21.00
C GLU A 93 -13.86 44.16 -22.45
N GLY A 94 -15.01 44.80 -22.74
CA GLY A 94 -15.19 45.89 -23.71
C GLY A 94 -14.87 45.66 -25.18
#